data_AF-A0A9X3ITL2-F1
#
_entry.id   AF-A0A9X3ITL2-F1
#
_cell.length_a   1.000
_cell.length_b   1.000
_cell.length_c   1.000
_cell.angle_alpha   90.00
_cell.angle_beta   90.00
_cell.angle_gamma   90.00
#
_symmetry.space_group_name_H-M   'P 1'
#
loop_
_entity.id
_entity.type
_entity.pdbx_description
1 polymer ?
#
loop_
_entity_poly.entity_id
_entity_poly.type
_entity_poly.pdbx_seq_one_letter_code
_entity_poly.pdbx_strand_id
1 'polypeptide(L)'
;MHSLITRGIPFCRLAGAVLGLLAACGDDGRDSASATAGITSVPGPTTAPPATTTTGDATTGTSDDGTGTSTSAGLTTGPTTTDASSTSTGPATTTGAAKFDLGAMPDVGMTECVDCALTIDSQQSGTLAILNQNTFATAELQGEIVYALGNAGPGRFIATADSSLPFNEQSDCPIREWLAGSPDPNPKLFWWGWGDSDGPANWNYPGDSSGIHLPPQYVGNPAQLAADYDIVMYLEGSGQFDGGDQPTDEEMQTLLEYVTVHGGGAYISSEFAGYLKPADYASVNRVLMPLGVEALEVNLNWGDVNGQIEFTCFPAPVG
;
A
#
# COMPACT_ATOMS: atom_id res chain seq x y z
N MET A 1 -6.65 85.64 -8.75
CA MET A 1 -6.03 85.41 -7.43
C MET A 1 -4.83 84.50 -7.72
N HIS A 2 -3.58 84.94 -7.53
CA HIS A 2 -2.84 84.96 -6.24
C HIS A 2 -2.81 83.58 -5.57
N SER A 3 -1.66 82.95 -5.25
CA SER A 3 -0.24 83.36 -5.42
C SER A 3 0.70 82.12 -5.40
N LEU A 4 1.97 82.28 -5.78
CA LEU A 4 3.06 81.34 -5.42
C LEU A 4 3.39 81.43 -3.90
N ILE A 5 4.18 80.45 -3.39
CA ILE A 5 5.20 80.46 -2.28
C ILE A 5 5.09 79.21 -1.37
N THR A 6 6.13 78.65 -0.72
CA THR A 6 7.46 78.11 -1.15
C THR A 6 8.05 77.23 -0.01
N ARG A 7 8.98 76.29 -0.31
CA ARG A 7 9.95 75.62 0.63
C ARG A 7 9.34 74.68 1.72
N GLY A 8 10.09 73.77 2.35
CA GLY A 8 11.39 73.20 1.99
C GLY A 8 12.27 72.62 3.13
N ILE A 9 12.55 71.31 3.08
CA ILE A 9 13.72 70.57 3.64
C ILE A 9 13.90 70.52 5.21
N PRO A 10 14.84 69.75 5.84
CA PRO A 10 14.44 68.85 6.94
C PRO A 10 15.28 68.88 8.25
N PHE A 11 14.79 68.20 9.30
CA PHE A 11 15.58 67.67 10.44
C PHE A 11 15.02 66.26 10.82
N CYS A 12 15.74 65.18 11.16
CA CYS A 12 17.14 64.87 11.53
C CYS A 12 17.37 64.58 13.04
N ARG A 13 17.67 63.30 13.34
CA ARG A 13 18.30 62.71 14.57
C ARG A 13 17.58 62.75 15.92
N LEU A 14 17.19 61.56 16.40
CA LEU A 14 17.77 60.84 17.56
C LEU A 14 17.47 59.33 17.33
N ALA A 15 18.40 58.38 17.30
CA ALA A 15 19.57 58.06 18.14
C ALA A 15 19.18 57.38 19.47
N GLY A 16 19.38 56.06 19.51
CA GLY A 16 19.08 55.19 20.66
C GLY A 16 19.52 53.75 20.36
N ALA A 17 20.79 53.45 20.60
CA ALA A 17 21.37 52.13 20.38
C ALA A 17 21.62 51.42 21.72
N VAL A 18 21.38 50.11 21.77
CA VAL A 18 21.90 49.22 22.81
C VAL A 18 22.65 48.09 22.11
N LEU A 19 23.91 47.91 22.49
CA LEU A 19 24.80 46.87 21.99
C LEU A 19 24.80 45.69 22.98
N GLY A 20 24.86 44.46 22.49
CA GLY A 20 24.69 43.26 23.33
C GLY A 20 25.38 42.01 22.81
N LEU A 21 26.62 42.13 22.32
CA LEU A 21 27.44 40.95 22.03
C LEU A 21 27.91 40.30 23.33
N LEU A 22 27.63 39.00 23.49
CA LEU A 22 28.47 38.09 24.26
C LEU A 22 28.71 36.83 23.43
N ALA A 23 29.90 36.74 22.85
CA ALA A 23 30.49 35.48 22.44
C ALA A 23 31.44 35.03 23.57
N ALA A 24 31.40 33.74 23.92
CA ALA A 24 32.35 33.12 24.85
C ALA A 24 32.73 31.75 24.29
N CYS A 25 34.03 31.50 24.18
CA CYS A 25 34.58 30.23 23.72
C CYS A 25 34.94 29.34 24.91
N GLY A 26 34.96 28.02 24.67
CA GLY A 26 36.13 27.20 24.99
C GLY A 26 36.48 26.90 26.45
N ASP A 27 36.06 25.71 26.87
CA ASP A 27 36.97 24.61 27.25
C ASP A 27 37.64 24.59 28.65
N ASP A 28 38.15 23.38 28.95
CA ASP A 28 39.09 22.94 29.99
C ASP A 28 38.65 22.96 31.49
N GLY A 29 38.63 21.75 32.10
CA GLY A 29 39.13 21.61 33.48
C GLY A 29 38.46 20.67 34.50
N ARG A 30 38.66 19.33 34.35
CA ARG A 30 39.04 18.38 35.45
C ARG A 30 38.08 18.14 36.66
N ASP A 31 38.08 16.99 37.36
CA ASP A 31 38.72 15.68 37.17
C ASP A 31 38.02 14.59 38.03
N SER A 32 38.34 13.31 37.76
CA SER A 32 38.07 12.10 38.59
C SER A 32 36.67 11.46 38.50
N ALA A 33 36.52 10.13 38.53
CA ALA A 33 37.50 9.07 38.82
C ALA A 33 37.48 7.89 37.82
N SER A 34 38.61 7.19 37.74
CA SER A 34 38.86 6.05 36.83
C SER A 34 38.17 4.74 37.24
N ALA A 35 37.73 3.95 36.25
CA ALA A 35 37.48 2.52 36.39
C ALA A 35 37.83 1.75 35.09
N THR A 36 39.05 1.22 35.05
CA THR A 36 39.62 0.14 34.23
C THR A 36 38.72 -0.56 33.20
N ALA A 37 39.16 -0.58 31.94
CA ALA A 37 38.59 -1.45 30.90
C ALA A 37 38.94 -2.95 31.10
N GLY A 38 37.96 -3.83 30.87
CA GLY A 38 38.14 -5.29 30.86
C GLY A 38 37.61 -5.91 29.56
N ILE A 39 38.48 -6.56 28.80
CA ILE A 39 38.13 -7.28 27.56
C ILE A 39 37.87 -8.75 27.90
N THR A 40 36.69 -9.30 27.59
CA THR A 40 36.41 -10.73 27.79
C THR A 40 35.47 -11.31 26.73
N SER A 41 36.07 -12.09 25.82
CA SER A 41 35.53 -13.16 24.94
C SER A 41 34.02 -13.25 24.60
N VAL A 42 33.77 -13.32 23.29
CA VAL A 42 32.57 -13.89 22.65
C VAL A 42 32.36 -15.39 22.99
N PRO A 43 31.12 -15.83 23.26
CA PRO A 43 30.67 -17.23 23.09
C PRO A 43 30.02 -17.45 21.70
N GLY A 44 30.29 -18.61 21.08
CA GLY A 44 29.66 -19.02 19.82
C GLY A 44 28.25 -19.63 19.98
N PRO A 45 27.63 -20.11 18.88
CA PRO A 45 26.24 -20.57 18.88
C PRO A 45 26.03 -21.91 19.62
N THR A 46 24.88 -22.05 20.28
CA THR A 46 24.50 -23.27 21.00
C THR A 46 23.60 -24.17 20.14
N THR A 47 24.09 -25.36 19.79
CA THR A 47 23.36 -26.36 18.99
C THR A 47 22.23 -27.03 19.79
N ALA A 48 21.06 -27.23 19.18
CA ALA A 48 19.94 -27.97 19.77
C ALA A 48 19.73 -29.35 19.11
N PRO A 49 19.85 -30.44 19.88
CA PRO A 49 19.08 -31.67 19.63
C PRO A 49 18.70 -32.44 20.93
N PRO A 50 17.91 -33.52 20.86
CA PRO A 50 16.70 -33.75 20.09
C PRO A 50 15.52 -34.18 21.01
N ALA A 51 14.34 -34.48 20.44
CA ALA A 51 13.19 -35.01 21.19
C ALA A 51 13.33 -36.49 21.56
N THR A 52 12.71 -36.91 22.68
CA THR A 52 12.51 -38.33 23.05
C THR A 52 11.12 -38.57 23.66
N THR A 53 10.60 -39.79 23.47
CA THR A 53 9.25 -40.23 23.84
C THR A 53 9.25 -41.31 24.93
N THR A 54 8.40 -41.20 25.94
CA THR A 54 7.70 -42.33 26.62
C THR A 54 6.41 -41.78 27.25
N THR A 55 5.19 -42.30 27.09
CA THR A 55 4.64 -43.68 27.02
C THR A 55 4.14 -44.20 28.38
N GLY A 56 2.82 -44.42 28.47
CA GLY A 56 2.15 -45.27 29.46
C GLY A 56 1.37 -44.55 30.58
N ASP A 57 0.24 -45.07 31.08
CA ASP A 57 -0.65 -46.12 30.53
C ASP A 57 -2.02 -46.15 31.26
N ALA A 58 -3.04 -46.79 30.66
CA ALA A 58 -4.21 -47.47 31.27
C ALA A 58 -5.20 -46.67 32.19
N THR A 59 -6.51 -46.97 32.36
CA THR A 59 -7.57 -47.84 31.75
C THR A 59 -8.94 -47.40 32.40
N THR A 60 -10.18 -47.78 32.06
CA THR A 60 -10.80 -48.78 31.15
C THR A 60 -12.28 -48.40 30.87
N GLY A 61 -12.81 -48.67 29.67
CA GLY A 61 -14.25 -48.92 29.42
C GLY A 61 -15.21 -47.71 29.42
N THR A 62 -16.43 -47.76 28.86
CA THR A 62 -17.17 -48.73 27.99
C THR A 62 -18.43 -47.98 27.47
N SER A 63 -19.17 -48.35 26.41
CA SER A 63 -19.28 -49.59 25.62
C SER A 63 -19.48 -49.29 24.11
N ASP A 64 -19.55 -50.32 23.28
CA ASP A 64 -20.02 -50.29 21.88
C ASP A 64 -21.54 -50.08 21.74
N ASP A 65 -21.97 -49.62 20.55
CA ASP A 65 -22.83 -50.42 19.66
C ASP A 65 -22.83 -49.82 18.23
N GLY A 66 -23.01 -50.63 17.18
CA GLY A 66 -22.87 -50.15 15.81
C GLY A 66 -23.63 -50.93 14.73
N THR A 67 -23.78 -50.32 13.55
CA THR A 67 -24.18 -50.93 12.26
C THR A 67 -24.13 -49.83 11.17
N GLY A 68 -23.66 -50.03 9.93
CA GLY A 68 -22.99 -51.21 9.36
C GLY A 68 -23.66 -51.72 8.08
N THR A 69 -23.32 -51.19 6.91
CA THR A 69 -23.49 -51.86 5.60
C THR A 69 -22.55 -51.26 4.56
N SER A 70 -21.94 -52.11 3.72
CA SER A 70 -21.36 -51.75 2.43
C SER A 70 -21.47 -52.96 1.50
N THR A 71 -21.77 -52.73 0.22
CA THR A 71 -21.76 -53.76 -0.83
C THR A 71 -21.26 -53.15 -2.13
N SER A 72 -20.75 -53.99 -3.05
CA SER A 72 -19.98 -53.55 -4.21
C SER A 72 -20.30 -54.36 -5.46
N ALA A 73 -19.87 -53.80 -6.61
CA ALA A 73 -19.71 -54.45 -7.91
C ALA A 73 -20.97 -54.79 -8.73
N GLY A 74 -20.85 -54.54 -10.04
CA GLY A 74 -21.82 -54.85 -11.10
C GLY A 74 -21.32 -54.26 -12.42
N LEU A 75 -21.17 -55.07 -13.47
CA LEU A 75 -20.37 -54.75 -14.67
C LEU A 75 -21.12 -55.07 -15.98
N THR A 76 -20.50 -54.68 -17.10
CA THR A 76 -20.66 -55.20 -18.49
C THR A 76 -21.81 -54.77 -19.44
N THR A 77 -21.36 -54.37 -20.66
CA THR A 77 -21.90 -54.63 -22.03
C THR A 77 -23.19 -53.99 -22.58
N GLY A 78 -23.05 -53.33 -23.74
CA GLY A 78 -24.09 -53.19 -24.80
C GLY A 78 -24.03 -54.37 -25.81
N PRO A 79 -24.75 -54.34 -26.96
CA PRO A 79 -24.10 -53.88 -28.21
C PRO A 79 -25.00 -53.37 -29.39
N THR A 80 -24.33 -52.98 -30.50
CA THR A 80 -24.71 -53.04 -31.94
C THR A 80 -25.79 -52.14 -32.60
N THR A 81 -25.29 -51.12 -33.34
CA THR A 81 -25.44 -50.87 -34.81
C THR A 81 -26.75 -51.09 -35.59
N THR A 82 -27.08 -50.16 -36.50
CA THR A 82 -27.27 -50.38 -37.97
C THR A 82 -27.19 -49.03 -38.72
N ASP A 83 -26.58 -48.99 -39.92
CA ASP A 83 -26.45 -47.80 -40.78
C ASP A 83 -27.62 -47.56 -41.75
N ALA A 84 -27.75 -46.32 -42.23
CA ALA A 84 -28.42 -46.01 -43.51
C ALA A 84 -27.74 -44.81 -44.21
N SER A 85 -27.34 -45.00 -45.48
CA SER A 85 -26.58 -43.99 -46.25
C SER A 85 -27.49 -43.15 -47.15
N SER A 86 -27.09 -41.90 -47.40
CA SER A 86 -27.32 -41.23 -48.67
C SER A 86 -26.10 -40.40 -49.05
N THR A 87 -25.81 -40.27 -50.35
CA THR A 87 -24.55 -39.72 -50.86
C THR A 87 -24.81 -38.55 -51.81
N SER A 88 -24.06 -37.46 -51.66
CA SER A 88 -24.00 -36.35 -52.62
C SER A 88 -22.61 -35.71 -52.61
N THR A 89 -22.18 -35.16 -53.74
CA THR A 89 -20.80 -34.75 -54.02
C THR A 89 -20.67 -33.25 -54.28
N GLY A 90 -19.67 -32.58 -53.68
CA GLY A 90 -19.30 -31.19 -53.99
C GLY A 90 -18.42 -30.55 -52.89
N PRO A 91 -17.45 -29.66 -53.19
CA PRO A 91 -16.36 -29.40 -52.24
C PRO A 91 -16.13 -27.95 -51.76
N ALA A 92 -15.42 -27.86 -50.64
CA ALA A 92 -14.41 -26.84 -50.27
C ALA A 92 -14.79 -25.51 -49.58
N THR A 93 -13.75 -24.96 -48.91
CA THR A 93 -13.55 -23.59 -48.38
C THR A 93 -14.35 -23.10 -47.14
N THR A 94 -13.77 -23.39 -45.96
CA THR A 94 -13.39 -22.40 -44.93
C THR A 94 -14.34 -21.22 -44.60
N THR A 95 -14.97 -21.25 -43.41
CA THR A 95 -15.17 -20.03 -42.59
C THR A 95 -15.30 -20.39 -41.10
N GLY A 96 -14.65 -19.60 -40.23
CA GLY A 96 -15.01 -19.34 -38.82
C GLY A 96 -15.51 -20.48 -37.91
N ALA A 97 -14.70 -20.83 -36.90
CA ALA A 97 -15.26 -21.27 -35.63
C ALA A 97 -16.16 -20.15 -35.04
N ALA A 98 -17.17 -20.52 -34.26
CA ALA A 98 -18.10 -19.57 -33.66
C ALA A 98 -17.35 -18.60 -32.73
N LYS A 99 -17.19 -17.34 -33.17
CA LYS A 99 -16.69 -16.28 -32.31
C LYS A 99 -17.75 -15.95 -31.27
N PHE A 100 -17.44 -16.19 -30.00
CA PHE A 100 -18.10 -15.47 -28.93
C PHE A 100 -17.72 -13.99 -29.08
N ASP A 101 -18.72 -13.16 -29.33
CA ASP A 101 -18.58 -11.71 -29.37
C ASP A 101 -18.49 -11.21 -27.92
N LEU A 102 -17.29 -11.31 -27.34
CA LEU A 102 -16.91 -10.50 -26.19
C LEU A 102 -16.86 -9.05 -26.69
N GLY A 103 -18.03 -8.41 -26.65
CA GLY A 103 -18.26 -7.06 -27.16
C GLY A 103 -17.18 -6.11 -26.65
N ALA A 104 -16.74 -5.21 -27.54
CA ALA A 104 -15.51 -4.43 -27.42
C ALA A 104 -15.07 -4.15 -25.98
N MET A 105 -13.91 -4.72 -25.59
CA MET A 105 -13.12 -4.15 -24.50
C MET A 105 -13.02 -2.64 -24.76
N PRO A 106 -13.27 -1.78 -23.74
CA PRO A 106 -13.16 -0.36 -23.94
C PRO A 106 -11.76 -0.05 -24.46
N ASP A 107 -11.70 0.64 -25.59
CA ASP A 107 -10.47 1.21 -26.12
C ASP A 107 -10.04 2.30 -25.14
N VAL A 108 -9.26 1.89 -24.13
CA VAL A 108 -8.50 2.77 -23.25
C VAL A 108 -7.40 3.40 -24.11
N GLY A 109 -7.84 4.32 -24.97
CA GLY A 109 -7.01 5.05 -25.91
C GLY A 109 -5.85 5.67 -25.15
N MET A 110 -4.65 5.42 -25.64
CA MET A 110 -3.41 5.57 -24.87
C MET A 110 -3.41 6.87 -24.08
N THR A 111 -3.47 6.73 -22.75
CA THR A 111 -3.66 7.85 -21.83
C THR A 111 -2.64 8.94 -22.11
N GLU A 112 -3.05 10.20 -22.11
CA GLU A 112 -2.09 11.30 -22.20
C GLU A 112 -1.15 11.20 -20.98
N CYS A 113 0.13 10.91 -21.24
CA CYS A 113 1.16 10.84 -20.22
C CYS A 113 1.43 12.25 -19.72
N VAL A 114 1.25 12.47 -18.43
CA VAL A 114 1.74 13.65 -17.73
C VAL A 114 3.14 13.31 -17.19
N ASP A 115 4.15 14.06 -17.64
CA ASP A 115 5.44 14.10 -16.95
C ASP A 115 5.21 14.87 -15.63
N CYS A 116 5.40 14.23 -14.49
CA CYS A 116 5.24 14.85 -13.16
C CYS A 116 6.23 14.28 -12.15
N ALA A 117 6.39 14.97 -11.03
CA ALA A 117 7.32 14.61 -9.97
C ALA A 117 6.63 14.52 -8.60
N LEU A 118 7.28 13.83 -7.68
CA LEU A 118 6.83 13.62 -6.31
C LEU A 118 8.06 13.67 -5.39
N THR A 119 8.00 14.50 -4.36
CA THR A 119 9.10 14.73 -3.42
C THR A 119 8.75 14.15 -2.06
N ILE A 120 9.17 12.90 -1.84
CA ILE A 120 9.11 12.16 -0.57
C ILE A 120 9.73 13.01 0.55
N ASP A 121 8.97 13.30 1.61
CA ASP A 121 9.44 14.00 2.82
C ASP A 121 9.94 13.00 3.89
N SER A 122 10.68 12.00 3.42
CA SER A 122 11.31 10.93 4.20
C SER A 122 12.80 10.80 3.86
N GLN A 123 13.51 10.09 4.73
CA GLN A 123 14.90 9.65 4.56
C GLN A 123 15.00 8.15 4.24
N GLN A 124 13.88 7.40 4.36
CA GLN A 124 13.82 5.94 4.30
C GLN A 124 12.52 5.41 3.68
N SER A 125 12.60 4.37 2.85
CA SER A 125 11.47 3.67 2.22
C SER A 125 11.73 2.15 2.16
N GLY A 126 10.67 1.34 2.02
CA GLY A 126 10.77 -0.07 1.62
C GLY A 126 11.05 -0.20 0.12
N THR A 127 10.72 -1.36 -0.46
CA THR A 127 10.67 -1.57 -1.93
C THR A 127 9.51 -2.52 -2.28
N LEU A 128 9.08 -2.49 -3.54
CA LEU A 128 7.92 -3.20 -4.07
C LEU A 128 8.34 -4.17 -5.18
N ALA A 129 7.91 -5.44 -5.12
CA ALA A 129 7.96 -6.33 -6.27
C ALA A 129 6.65 -6.27 -7.08
N ILE A 130 6.75 -6.31 -8.41
CA ILE A 130 5.58 -6.37 -9.30
C ILE A 130 5.33 -7.82 -9.71
N LEU A 131 4.16 -8.35 -9.35
CA LEU A 131 3.80 -9.75 -9.51
C LEU A 131 3.00 -10.04 -10.79
N ASN A 132 2.24 -9.07 -11.31
CA ASN A 132 1.37 -9.26 -12.48
C ASN A 132 1.20 -7.96 -13.31
N GLN A 133 0.28 -7.99 -14.29
CA GLN A 133 0.06 -6.91 -15.28
C GLN A 133 -1.00 -5.87 -14.88
N ASN A 134 -1.53 -5.91 -13.65
CA ASN A 134 -2.43 -4.88 -13.14
C ASN A 134 -1.72 -3.54 -12.99
N THR A 135 -0.45 -3.57 -12.55
CA THR A 135 0.48 -2.44 -12.52
C THR A 135 0.92 -2.11 -13.95
N PHE A 136 0.72 -0.86 -14.37
CA PHE A 136 1.12 -0.36 -15.69
C PHE A 136 2.22 0.70 -15.63
N ALA A 137 2.44 1.33 -14.48
CA ALA A 137 3.49 2.30 -14.25
C ALA A 137 4.12 2.10 -12.86
N THR A 138 5.41 2.41 -12.75
CA THR A 138 6.20 2.30 -11.52
C THR A 138 7.13 3.50 -11.42
N ALA A 139 7.56 3.81 -10.20
CA ALA A 139 8.61 4.78 -9.98
C ALA A 139 9.65 4.28 -8.98
N GLU A 140 10.90 4.61 -9.28
CA GLU A 140 12.07 4.07 -8.60
C GLU A 140 12.79 5.14 -7.79
N LEU A 141 13.31 4.74 -6.63
CA LEU A 141 14.23 5.54 -5.82
C LEU A 141 15.46 4.67 -5.53
N GLN A 142 16.65 5.23 -5.76
CA GLN A 142 17.93 4.48 -5.76
C GLN A 142 18.02 3.27 -6.73
N GLY A 143 17.06 3.11 -7.67
CA GLY A 143 16.98 1.96 -8.59
C GLY A 143 16.16 0.78 -8.06
N GLU A 144 15.34 1.03 -7.04
CA GLU A 144 14.41 0.10 -6.39
C GLU A 144 12.99 0.69 -6.47
N ILE A 145 11.97 -0.13 -6.70
CA ILE A 145 10.61 0.35 -6.96
C ILE A 145 9.94 0.74 -5.64
N VAL A 146 9.62 2.02 -5.48
CA VAL A 146 8.99 2.54 -4.25
C VAL A 146 7.54 2.96 -4.44
N TYR A 147 7.12 3.19 -5.69
CA TYR A 147 5.73 3.50 -6.06
C TYR A 147 5.29 2.63 -7.25
N ALA A 148 4.05 2.13 -7.22
CA ALA A 148 3.45 1.32 -8.27
C ALA A 148 1.99 1.72 -8.51
N LEU A 149 1.62 1.97 -9.76
CA LEU A 149 0.27 2.38 -10.17
C LEU A 149 -0.37 1.32 -11.07
N GLY A 150 -1.60 0.96 -10.75
CA GLY A 150 -2.31 -0.09 -11.46
C GLY A 150 -3.83 0.06 -11.47
N ASN A 151 -4.46 -0.75 -12.31
CA ASN A 151 -5.90 -0.92 -12.35
C ASN A 151 -6.22 -2.36 -11.95
N ALA A 152 -7.27 -2.57 -11.16
CA ALA A 152 -7.74 -3.90 -10.78
C ALA A 152 -9.26 -3.95 -10.87
N GLY A 153 -9.78 -4.81 -11.76
CA GLY A 153 -11.19 -4.76 -12.14
C GLY A 153 -11.54 -3.40 -12.76
N PRO A 154 -12.60 -2.70 -12.31
CA PRO A 154 -12.91 -1.34 -12.72
C PRO A 154 -12.17 -0.26 -11.90
N GLY A 155 -11.49 -0.64 -10.81
CA GLY A 155 -10.88 0.28 -9.85
C GLY A 155 -9.40 0.58 -10.11
N ARG A 156 -8.89 1.55 -9.35
CA ARG A 156 -7.52 2.08 -9.46
C ARG A 156 -6.79 1.90 -8.14
N PHE A 157 -5.48 1.69 -8.19
CA PHE A 157 -4.65 1.70 -6.99
C PHE A 157 -3.32 2.40 -7.21
N ILE A 158 -2.83 3.03 -6.14
CA ILE A 158 -1.41 3.30 -5.93
C ILE A 158 -0.97 2.47 -4.73
N ALA A 159 0.09 1.69 -4.94
CA ALA A 159 0.86 1.07 -3.87
C ALA A 159 2.15 1.87 -3.68
N THR A 160 2.51 2.13 -2.42
CA THR A 160 3.78 2.78 -2.05
C THR A 160 4.53 1.99 -0.98
N ALA A 161 5.85 2.13 -0.95
CA ALA A 161 6.72 1.68 0.13
C ALA A 161 7.24 2.82 1.02
N ASP A 162 6.73 4.04 0.79
CA ASP A 162 6.95 5.25 1.58
C ASP A 162 5.60 5.92 1.89
N SER A 163 5.37 6.26 3.15
CA SER A 163 4.08 6.80 3.59
C SER A 163 3.88 8.29 3.35
N SER A 164 4.83 9.02 2.77
CA SER A 164 4.86 10.48 2.89
C SER A 164 3.85 11.28 2.01
N LEU A 165 3.05 10.63 1.16
CA LEU A 165 1.92 11.29 0.46
C LEU A 165 0.86 11.82 1.45
N PRO A 166 0.46 11.03 2.47
CA PRO A 166 0.00 11.53 3.76
C PRO A 166 0.84 12.66 4.38
N PHE A 167 2.15 12.48 4.58
CA PHE A 167 3.05 13.38 5.33
C PHE A 167 3.45 14.70 4.64
N ASN A 168 2.60 15.29 3.78
CA ASN A 168 2.85 16.57 3.09
C ASN A 168 3.93 16.53 1.97
N GLU A 169 4.15 15.39 1.32
CA GLU A 169 4.86 15.33 0.04
C GLU A 169 4.46 16.47 -0.92
N GLN A 170 5.44 16.97 -1.68
CA GLN A 170 5.19 17.92 -2.75
C GLN A 170 5.16 17.18 -4.09
N SER A 171 3.99 17.14 -4.73
CA SER A 171 3.80 16.55 -6.05
C SER A 171 2.92 17.44 -6.94
N ASP A 172 3.23 17.47 -8.24
CA ASP A 172 2.39 18.03 -9.30
C ASP A 172 1.66 16.93 -10.11
N CYS A 173 1.80 15.66 -9.71
CA CYS A 173 1.03 14.55 -10.25
C CYS A 173 -0.45 14.64 -9.83
N PRO A 174 -1.42 14.43 -10.74
CA PRO A 174 -2.85 14.54 -10.46
C PRO A 174 -3.39 13.25 -9.78
N ILE A 175 -2.80 12.90 -8.63
CA ILE A 175 -3.01 11.62 -7.95
C ILE A 175 -4.45 11.47 -7.45
N ARG A 176 -5.06 12.55 -6.95
CA ARG A 176 -6.43 12.52 -6.42
C ARG A 176 -7.45 12.39 -7.54
N GLU A 177 -7.31 13.20 -8.57
CA GLU A 177 -8.20 13.22 -9.73
C GLU A 177 -8.11 11.89 -10.51
N TRP A 178 -6.91 11.31 -10.61
CA TRP A 178 -6.75 9.97 -11.18
C TRP A 178 -7.38 8.89 -10.30
N LEU A 179 -7.05 8.80 -9.00
CA LEU A 179 -7.59 7.74 -8.12
C LEU A 179 -9.11 7.77 -8.03
N ALA A 180 -9.71 8.95 -7.85
CA ALA A 180 -11.17 9.13 -7.85
C ALA A 180 -11.82 8.87 -9.23
N GLY A 181 -11.02 8.79 -10.30
CA GLY A 181 -11.53 8.65 -11.67
C GLY A 181 -12.38 9.83 -12.12
N SER A 182 -12.11 11.03 -11.59
CA SER A 182 -12.98 12.19 -11.66
C SER A 182 -12.17 13.48 -11.57
N PRO A 183 -12.48 14.54 -12.34
CA PRO A 183 -11.78 15.82 -12.29
C PRO A 183 -12.25 16.73 -11.14
N ASP A 184 -12.86 16.17 -10.09
CA ASP A 184 -13.22 16.91 -8.87
C ASP A 184 -11.95 17.16 -8.03
N PRO A 185 -11.58 18.41 -7.72
CA PRO A 185 -10.42 18.71 -6.88
C PRO A 185 -10.63 18.40 -5.38
N ASN A 186 -11.83 17.98 -4.96
CA ASN A 186 -12.14 17.60 -3.58
C ASN A 186 -12.84 16.23 -3.50
N PRO A 187 -12.23 15.14 -4.00
CA PRO A 187 -12.82 13.81 -3.88
C PRO A 187 -12.97 13.46 -2.40
N LYS A 188 -14.03 12.74 -2.06
CA LYS A 188 -14.27 12.28 -0.71
C LYS A 188 -13.22 11.23 -0.35
N LEU A 189 -12.42 11.56 0.65
CA LEU A 189 -11.29 10.78 1.11
C LEU A 189 -11.60 10.17 2.47
N PHE A 190 -11.18 8.92 2.66
CA PHE A 190 -11.25 8.21 3.92
C PHE A 190 -9.97 7.42 4.16
N TRP A 191 -9.46 7.40 5.40
CA TRP A 191 -8.26 6.62 5.74
C TRP A 191 -8.38 5.80 7.02
N TRP A 192 -7.71 4.66 7.02
CA TRP A 192 -7.66 3.70 8.10
C TRP A 192 -6.33 2.93 8.08
N GLY A 193 -6.07 2.15 9.12
CA GLY A 193 -4.82 1.40 9.31
C GLY A 193 -3.89 2.03 10.35
N TRP A 194 -3.83 3.36 10.49
CA TRP A 194 -3.01 4.04 11.51
C TRP A 194 -3.75 4.32 12.82
N GLY A 195 -3.06 4.15 13.95
CA GLY A 195 -3.54 4.57 15.27
C GLY A 195 -3.17 6.02 15.63
N ASP A 196 -3.65 6.50 16.79
CA ASP A 196 -3.42 7.87 17.31
C ASP A 196 -1.93 8.26 17.49
N SER A 197 -1.02 7.27 17.45
CA SER A 197 0.44 7.44 17.59
C SER A 197 1.21 7.42 16.26
N ASP A 198 0.54 7.08 15.16
CA ASP A 198 1.15 6.91 13.85
C ASP A 198 0.96 8.16 12.97
N GLY A 199 1.75 8.28 11.90
CA GLY A 199 1.77 9.48 11.06
C GLY A 199 2.55 10.67 11.67
N PRO A 200 2.57 11.83 10.99
CA PRO A 200 3.33 12.99 11.46
C PRO A 200 2.58 13.78 12.54
N ALA A 201 3.33 14.35 13.50
CA ALA A 201 2.80 15.12 14.63
C ALA A 201 2.03 16.42 14.28
N ASN A 202 1.85 16.74 12.99
CA ASN A 202 1.01 17.83 12.49
C ASN A 202 0.17 17.39 11.27
N TRP A 203 -0.23 16.11 11.20
CA TRP A 203 -1.00 15.61 10.07
C TRP A 203 -2.39 16.28 9.98
N ASN A 204 -2.69 16.89 8.83
CA ASN A 204 -3.99 17.50 8.56
C ASN A 204 -4.40 17.16 7.11
N TYR A 205 -4.73 15.88 6.91
CA TYR A 205 -5.25 15.40 5.63
C TYR A 205 -6.76 15.68 5.51
N PRO A 206 -7.29 16.05 4.32
CA PRO A 206 -8.72 16.23 4.13
C PRO A 206 -9.44 14.88 4.00
N GLY A 207 -10.48 14.65 4.80
CA GLY A 207 -11.30 13.44 4.77
C GLY A 207 -11.74 12.96 6.15
N ASP A 208 -12.33 11.77 6.20
CA ASP A 208 -12.76 11.07 7.43
C ASP A 208 -11.78 9.94 7.81
N SER A 209 -11.76 9.53 9.09
CA SER A 209 -10.86 8.47 9.56
C SER A 209 -11.44 7.61 10.69
N SER A 210 -10.80 6.48 10.97
CA SER A 210 -11.31 5.46 11.91
C SER A 210 -10.28 4.80 12.82
N GLY A 211 -9.00 5.16 12.72
CA GLY A 211 -7.91 4.45 13.38
C GLY A 211 -7.46 3.21 12.61
N ILE A 212 -6.99 2.18 13.33
CA ILE A 212 -6.47 0.92 12.77
C ILE A 212 -7.54 0.16 11.98
N HIS A 213 -8.79 0.18 12.42
CA HIS A 213 -9.88 -0.66 11.91
C HIS A 213 -10.85 0.07 10.99
N LEU A 214 -11.45 -0.66 10.06
CA LEU A 214 -12.50 -0.15 9.18
C LEU A 214 -13.82 0.00 9.95
N PRO A 215 -14.58 1.10 9.79
CA PRO A 215 -15.85 1.30 10.48
C PRO A 215 -16.85 0.16 10.24
N PRO A 216 -17.52 -0.38 11.28
CA PRO A 216 -18.37 -1.56 11.18
C PRO A 216 -19.53 -1.51 10.16
N GLN A 217 -19.92 -0.34 9.67
CA GLN A 217 -20.92 -0.21 8.60
C GLN A 217 -20.40 -0.55 7.19
N TYR A 218 -19.07 -0.56 7.01
CA TYR A 218 -18.41 -0.86 5.73
C TYR A 218 -17.87 -2.28 5.65
N VAL A 219 -17.54 -2.92 6.77
CA VAL A 219 -17.03 -4.31 6.82
C VAL A 219 -18.04 -5.27 6.18
N GLY A 220 -17.60 -6.05 5.19
CA GLY A 220 -18.47 -6.91 4.38
C GLY A 220 -19.41 -6.16 3.43
N ASN A 221 -19.21 -4.85 3.26
CA ASN A 221 -20.09 -3.93 2.54
C ASN A 221 -19.31 -2.89 1.71
N PRO A 222 -18.47 -3.34 0.74
CA PRO A 222 -17.69 -2.47 -0.13
C PRO A 222 -18.56 -1.52 -0.99
N ALA A 223 -19.80 -1.93 -1.26
CA ALA A 223 -20.78 -1.12 -1.98
C ALA A 223 -21.15 0.18 -1.25
N GLN A 224 -21.24 0.16 0.08
CA GLN A 224 -21.49 1.37 0.88
C GLN A 224 -20.22 2.23 0.96
N LEU A 225 -19.04 1.59 1.13
CA LEU A 225 -17.76 2.30 1.14
C LEU A 225 -17.54 3.09 -0.16
N ALA A 226 -17.90 2.52 -1.31
CA ALA A 226 -17.87 3.17 -2.63
C ALA A 226 -19.03 4.15 -2.92
N ALA A 227 -20.08 4.18 -2.09
CA ALA A 227 -21.11 5.21 -2.15
C ALA A 227 -20.71 6.45 -1.32
N ASP A 228 -20.01 6.21 -0.22
CA ASP A 228 -19.62 7.24 0.73
C ASP A 228 -18.27 7.90 0.41
N TYR A 229 -17.30 7.20 -0.17
CA TYR A 229 -15.97 7.75 -0.52
C TYR A 229 -15.50 7.40 -1.94
N ASP A 230 -14.85 8.36 -2.60
CA ASP A 230 -14.27 8.20 -3.95
C ASP A 230 -12.84 7.61 -3.88
N ILE A 231 -12.14 7.84 -2.76
CA ILE A 231 -10.80 7.32 -2.47
C ILE A 231 -10.73 6.78 -1.03
N VAL A 232 -10.18 5.57 -0.88
CA VAL A 232 -9.88 4.96 0.43
C VAL A 232 -8.37 4.72 0.56
N MET A 233 -7.80 5.16 1.68
CA MET A 233 -6.39 4.98 2.00
C MET A 233 -6.25 3.91 3.09
N TYR A 234 -5.47 2.87 2.84
CA TYR A 234 -5.00 1.96 3.89
C TYR A 234 -3.52 2.24 4.18
N LEU A 235 -3.21 2.44 5.44
CA LEU A 235 -1.92 2.91 5.90
C LEU A 235 -1.38 1.93 6.95
N GLU A 236 -0.46 1.05 6.54
CA GLU A 236 0.20 0.10 7.42
C GLU A 236 1.12 0.86 8.41
N GLY A 237 1.16 0.45 9.68
CA GLY A 237 1.89 1.18 10.74
C GLY A 237 2.57 0.25 11.75
N SER A 238 3.74 0.67 12.25
CA SER A 238 4.61 -0.21 13.04
C SER A 238 4.00 -0.61 14.38
N GLY A 239 4.06 -1.90 14.73
CA GLY A 239 3.88 -2.34 16.12
C GLY A 239 2.47 -2.25 16.70
N GLN A 240 1.48 -1.77 15.95
CA GLN A 240 0.05 -1.91 16.23
C GLN A 240 -0.29 -3.36 16.61
N PHE A 241 0.32 -4.29 15.89
CA PHE A 241 0.09 -5.72 16.00
C PHE A 241 0.81 -6.40 17.17
N ASP A 242 1.63 -5.67 17.95
CA ASP A 242 2.18 -6.15 19.23
C ASP A 242 1.08 -6.41 20.26
N GLY A 243 -0.07 -5.72 20.14
CA GLY A 243 -1.27 -5.97 20.93
C GLY A 243 -2.20 -7.05 20.36
N GLY A 244 -1.98 -7.49 19.13
CA GLY A 244 -2.89 -8.36 18.37
C GLY A 244 -4.09 -7.64 17.73
N ASP A 245 -4.13 -6.30 17.79
CA ASP A 245 -5.17 -5.45 17.21
C ASP A 245 -4.87 -5.24 15.71
N GLN A 246 -5.07 -6.30 14.91
CA GLN A 246 -4.81 -6.28 13.46
C GLN A 246 -6.12 -6.18 12.68
N PRO A 247 -6.16 -5.44 11.55
CA PRO A 247 -7.24 -5.54 10.57
C PRO A 247 -7.58 -7.00 10.25
N THR A 248 -8.85 -7.34 10.31
CA THR A 248 -9.35 -8.68 9.98
C THR A 248 -9.30 -8.94 8.48
N ASP A 249 -9.31 -10.22 8.08
CA ASP A 249 -9.36 -10.59 6.67
C ASP A 249 -10.63 -10.09 5.96
N GLU A 250 -11.73 -9.88 6.70
CA GLU A 250 -12.98 -9.32 6.15
C GLU A 250 -12.86 -7.82 5.87
N GLU A 251 -12.12 -7.06 6.67
CA GLU A 251 -11.79 -5.65 6.40
C GLU A 251 -10.87 -5.51 5.19
N MET A 252 -9.84 -6.36 5.09
CA MET A 252 -8.93 -6.40 3.94
C MET A 252 -9.65 -6.83 2.64
N GLN A 253 -10.52 -7.83 2.71
CA GLN A 253 -11.36 -8.25 1.58
C GLN A 253 -12.35 -7.14 1.16
N THR A 254 -12.89 -6.38 2.12
CA THR A 254 -13.75 -5.22 1.84
C THR A 254 -13.00 -4.17 1.01
N LEU A 255 -11.76 -3.82 1.39
CA LEU A 255 -10.95 -2.88 0.61
C LEU A 255 -10.62 -3.42 -0.79
N LEU A 256 -10.30 -4.71 -0.89
CA LEU A 256 -10.03 -5.35 -2.18
C LEU A 256 -11.25 -5.33 -3.11
N GLU A 257 -12.46 -5.60 -2.60
CA GLU A 257 -13.70 -5.55 -3.38
C GLU A 257 -14.15 -4.12 -3.71
N TYR A 258 -13.88 -3.14 -2.84
CA TYR A 258 -14.10 -1.72 -3.13
C TYR A 258 -13.35 -1.28 -4.39
N VAL A 259 -12.11 -1.73 -4.60
CA VAL A 259 -11.38 -1.54 -5.86
C VAL A 259 -11.92 -2.47 -6.96
N THR A 260 -11.81 -3.78 -6.75
CA THR A 260 -11.93 -4.80 -7.82
C THR A 260 -13.34 -5.09 -8.31
N VAL A 261 -14.36 -4.71 -7.54
CA VAL A 261 -15.78 -4.88 -7.89
C VAL A 261 -16.48 -3.54 -8.05
N HIS A 262 -16.21 -2.58 -7.16
CA HIS A 262 -16.95 -1.30 -7.10
C HIS A 262 -16.27 -0.12 -7.82
N GLY A 263 -14.99 -0.21 -8.15
CA GLY A 263 -14.31 0.76 -8.99
C GLY A 263 -13.67 1.96 -8.26
N GLY A 264 -13.60 1.91 -6.93
CA GLY A 264 -12.99 2.96 -6.13
C GLY A 264 -11.48 3.09 -6.32
N GLY A 265 -10.94 4.25 -5.91
CA GLY A 265 -9.50 4.47 -5.85
C GLY A 265 -8.91 4.04 -4.50
N ALA A 266 -7.92 3.16 -4.50
CA ALA A 266 -7.17 2.80 -3.29
C ALA A 266 -5.78 3.45 -3.24
N TYR A 267 -5.43 4.00 -2.09
CA TYR A 267 -4.05 4.33 -1.75
C TYR A 267 -3.56 3.36 -0.68
N ILE A 268 -2.49 2.60 -0.94
CA ILE A 268 -2.03 1.55 -0.02
C ILE A 268 -0.57 1.82 0.33
N SER A 269 -0.35 2.21 1.58
CA SER A 269 0.99 2.40 2.13
C SER A 269 1.50 1.14 2.80
N SER A 270 2.60 0.63 2.27
CA SER A 270 3.63 -0.03 3.07
C SER A 270 4.71 1.00 3.44
N GLU A 271 5.70 0.57 4.21
CA GLU A 271 6.74 1.37 4.86
C GLU A 271 8.05 0.57 4.93
N PHE A 272 9.11 1.12 5.52
CA PHE A 272 10.45 0.49 5.55
C PHE A 272 10.70 -0.50 6.71
N ALA A 273 11.62 -1.44 6.49
CA ALA A 273 11.98 -2.47 7.46
C ALA A 273 12.73 -1.90 8.67
N GLY A 274 12.31 -2.29 9.87
CA GLY A 274 12.81 -1.72 11.13
C GLY A 274 11.96 -0.56 11.66
N TYR A 275 11.10 0.04 10.81
CA TYR A 275 9.81 0.58 11.27
C TYR A 275 8.80 -0.56 11.26
N LEU A 276 8.44 -1.08 10.08
CA LEU A 276 7.62 -2.28 9.96
C LEU A 276 8.36 -3.56 10.37
N LYS A 277 7.57 -4.51 10.89
CA LYS A 277 7.95 -5.87 11.28
C LYS A 277 7.40 -6.90 10.28
N PRO A 278 7.89 -8.16 10.26
CA PRO A 278 7.39 -9.20 9.34
C PRO A 278 5.88 -9.48 9.40
N ALA A 279 5.22 -9.23 10.54
CA ALA A 279 3.77 -9.35 10.67
C ALA A 279 3.03 -8.22 9.91
N ASP A 280 3.60 -7.02 9.94
CA ASP A 280 3.06 -5.81 9.34
C ASP A 280 3.15 -5.92 7.80
N TYR A 281 4.27 -6.43 7.27
CA TYR A 281 4.39 -6.84 5.86
C TYR A 281 3.38 -7.93 5.47
N ALA A 282 3.17 -8.93 6.33
CA ALA A 282 2.17 -9.96 6.07
C ALA A 282 0.74 -9.41 6.08
N SER A 283 0.46 -8.33 6.83
CA SER A 283 -0.83 -7.64 6.84
C SER A 283 -1.10 -6.91 5.53
N VAL A 284 -0.25 -5.95 5.14
CA VAL A 284 -0.45 -5.12 3.92
C VAL A 284 -0.45 -5.98 2.65
N ASN A 285 0.34 -7.06 2.62
CA ASN A 285 0.37 -7.99 1.49
C ASN A 285 -0.93 -8.79 1.30
N ARG A 286 -1.85 -8.84 2.27
CA ARG A 286 -3.22 -9.34 2.06
C ARG A 286 -4.00 -8.51 1.03
N VAL A 287 -3.66 -7.24 0.84
CA VAL A 287 -4.28 -6.35 -0.16
C VAL A 287 -3.38 -6.18 -1.38
N LEU A 288 -2.07 -5.97 -1.18
CA LEU A 288 -1.15 -5.74 -2.29
C LEU A 288 -0.99 -6.97 -3.21
N MET A 289 -0.81 -8.19 -2.68
CA MET A 289 -0.53 -9.35 -3.52
C MET A 289 -1.71 -9.72 -4.46
N PRO A 290 -2.98 -9.66 -4.03
CA PRO A 290 -4.12 -9.76 -4.94
C PRO A 290 -4.17 -8.65 -6.00
N LEU A 291 -3.76 -7.42 -5.67
CA LEU A 291 -3.66 -6.32 -6.62
C LEU A 291 -2.47 -6.47 -7.59
N GLY A 292 -1.46 -7.28 -7.27
CA GLY A 292 -0.31 -7.56 -8.13
C GLY A 292 1.00 -6.94 -7.70
N VAL A 293 1.12 -6.51 -6.45
CA VAL A 293 2.31 -5.90 -5.85
C VAL A 293 2.68 -6.67 -4.57
N GLU A 294 3.95 -6.70 -4.19
CA GLU A 294 4.40 -7.24 -2.90
C GLU A 294 5.29 -6.21 -2.20
N ALA A 295 4.92 -5.79 -0.99
CA ALA A 295 5.79 -4.99 -0.13
C ALA A 295 6.87 -5.89 0.47
N LEU A 296 8.14 -5.53 0.24
CA LEU A 296 9.30 -6.33 0.65
C LEU A 296 9.96 -5.75 1.91
N GLU A 297 10.44 -6.64 2.80
CA GLU A 297 11.15 -6.30 4.04
C GLU A 297 12.56 -5.74 3.74
N VAL A 298 12.60 -4.48 3.29
CA VAL A 298 13.79 -3.75 2.87
C VAL A 298 13.80 -2.38 3.54
N ASN A 299 14.99 -1.81 3.72
CA ASN A 299 15.18 -0.45 4.17
C ASN A 299 16.16 0.25 3.22
N LEU A 300 15.61 0.98 2.25
CA LEU A 300 16.35 1.95 1.45
C LEU A 300 16.56 3.17 2.34
N ASN A 301 17.81 3.55 2.60
CA ASN A 301 18.15 4.73 3.38
C ASN A 301 19.12 5.59 2.57
N TRP A 302 18.69 6.81 2.24
CA TRP A 302 19.45 7.77 1.43
C TRP A 302 19.98 8.97 2.23
N GLY A 303 19.71 9.02 3.54
CA GLY A 303 20.21 10.03 4.47
C GLY A 303 19.43 11.35 4.43
N ASP A 304 20.10 12.45 4.79
CA ASP A 304 19.50 13.76 5.11
C ASP A 304 18.95 14.58 3.92
N VAL A 305 18.40 13.92 2.90
CA VAL A 305 17.79 14.56 1.72
C VAL A 305 16.43 13.94 1.41
N ASN A 306 15.50 14.74 0.91
CA ASN A 306 14.21 14.26 0.41
C ASN A 306 14.40 13.31 -0.80
N GLY A 307 13.57 12.27 -0.89
CA GLY A 307 13.55 11.41 -2.08
C GLY A 307 12.82 12.10 -3.23
N GLN A 308 13.50 12.39 -4.34
CA GLN A 308 12.82 12.87 -5.55
C GLN A 308 12.50 11.69 -6.47
N ILE A 309 11.22 11.60 -6.85
CA ILE A 309 10.67 10.63 -7.78
C ILE A 309 10.16 11.36 -9.03
N GLU A 310 10.40 10.80 -10.21
CA GLU A 310 9.91 11.29 -11.48
C GLU A 310 9.06 10.21 -12.17
N PHE A 311 7.84 10.56 -12.60
CA PHE A 311 6.96 9.69 -13.38
C PHE A 311 7.03 10.09 -14.86
N THR A 312 7.74 9.30 -15.67
CA THR A 312 7.86 9.50 -17.13
C THR A 312 6.57 9.19 -17.91
N CYS A 313 5.53 8.71 -17.23
CA CYS A 313 4.16 8.68 -17.71
C CYS A 313 3.22 8.47 -16.52
N PHE A 314 2.79 9.56 -15.88
CA PHE A 314 1.64 9.50 -14.98
C PHE A 314 0.35 9.57 -15.82
N PRO A 315 -0.69 8.79 -15.53
CA PRO A 315 -1.96 8.86 -16.26
C PRO A 315 -2.64 10.23 -16.11
N ALA A 316 -3.03 10.87 -17.21
CA ALA A 316 -3.98 11.97 -17.15
C ALA A 316 -5.27 11.58 -16.41
N PRO A 317 -5.93 12.52 -15.70
CA PRO A 317 -7.25 12.33 -15.11
C PRO A 317 -8.30 11.96 -16.15
N VAL A 318 -9.40 11.37 -15.67
CA VAL A 318 -10.55 11.05 -16.53
C VAL A 318 -11.43 12.31 -16.66
N GLY A 319 -11.38 13.02 -17.80
CA GLY A 319 -12.14 14.26 -18.02
C GLY A 319 -12.21 14.70 -19.48
#